data_AF-A0A662CKH8-F1
#
_entry.id   AF-A0A662CKH8-F1
#
_cell.length_a   1.000
_cell.length_b   1.000
_cell.length_c   1.000
_cell.angle_alpha   90.00
_cell.angle_beta   90.00
_cell.angle_gamma   90.00
#
_symmetry.space_group_name_H-M   'P 1'
#
loop_
_entity.id
_entity.type
_entity.pdbx_description
1 polymer ?
#
loop_
_entity_poly.entity_id
_entity_poly.type
_entity_poly.pdbx_seq_one_letter_code
_entity_poly.pdbx_strand_id
1 'polypeptide(L)'
;MIRVLLAAIIPTAIFLYVAILNPQSVTFKLTKTQSYSLPMAAVVVVLVMVGFAAAMVIMAGGELRGVLRKAREKRKRKEEEKKRFLFRAALGWWNTGDMARARAILKKLLSMDSKFLEGLILMGVVAR
;
A
#
# COMPACT_ATOMS: atom_id res chain seq x y z
N MET A 1 0.53 28.48 -21.14
CA MET A 1 -0.25 28.15 -22.36
C MET A 1 0.60 27.50 -23.44
N ILE A 2 1.71 28.10 -23.90
CA ILE A 2 2.61 27.52 -24.92
C ILE A 2 3.05 26.07 -24.64
N ARG A 3 3.39 25.73 -23.39
CA ARG A 3 3.78 24.35 -23.03
C ARG A 3 2.67 23.32 -23.22
N VAL A 4 1.42 23.69 -22.92
CA VAL A 4 0.25 22.83 -23.10
C VAL A 4 -0.09 22.69 -24.58
N LEU A 5 0.03 23.79 -25.34
CA LEU A 5 -0.15 23.79 -26.79
C LEU A 5 0.87 22.89 -27.49
N LEU A 6 2.15 23.00 -27.13
CA LEU A 6 3.23 22.16 -27.66
C LEU A 6 3.02 20.68 -27.30
N ALA A 7 2.60 20.40 -26.05
CA ALA A 7 2.29 19.06 -25.60
C ALA A 7 1.11 18.42 -26.36
N ALA A 8 0.19 19.21 -26.91
CA ALA A 8 -0.91 18.70 -27.73
C ALA A 8 -0.52 18.60 -29.22
N ILE A 9 0.21 19.58 -29.75
CA ILE A 9 0.57 19.64 -31.18
C ILE A 9 1.58 18.57 -31.57
N ILE A 10 2.63 18.37 -30.76
CA ILE A 10 3.72 17.46 -31.09
C ILE A 10 3.22 16.00 -31.27
N PRO A 11 2.44 15.42 -30.33
CA PRO A 11 1.90 14.07 -30.51
C PRO A 11 0.95 13.97 -31.70
N THR A 12 0.14 15.01 -31.93
CA THR A 12 -0.82 15.04 -33.04
C THR A 12 -0.11 15.05 -34.39
N ALA A 13 0.97 15.83 -34.51
CA ALA A 13 1.79 15.88 -35.72
C ALA A 13 2.50 14.54 -36.00
N ILE A 14 3.06 13.91 -34.96
CA ILE A 14 3.68 12.58 -35.06
C ILE A 14 2.64 11.54 -35.47
N PHE A 15 1.44 11.58 -34.88
CA PHE A 15 0.35 10.66 -35.23
C PHE A 15 -0.06 10.79 -36.70
N LEU A 16 -0.29 12.02 -37.17
CA LEU A 16 -0.64 12.28 -38.56
C LEU A 16 0.46 11.80 -39.52
N TYR A 17 1.73 12.05 -39.19
CA TYR A 17 2.86 11.60 -39.98
C TYR A 17 2.91 10.06 -40.11
N VAL A 18 2.75 9.35 -39.00
CA VAL A 18 2.72 7.87 -38.98
C VAL A 18 1.49 7.33 -39.71
N ALA A 19 0.35 7.99 -39.62
CA ALA A 19 -0.88 7.61 -40.31
C ALA A 19 -0.76 7.76 -41.84
N ILE A 20 -0.08 8.80 -42.32
CA ILE A 20 0.20 9.01 -43.75
C ILE A 20 1.16 7.93 -44.27
N LEU A 21 2.19 7.59 -43.49
CA LEU A 21 3.15 6.54 -43.84
C LEU A 21 2.53 5.13 -43.84
N ASN A 22 1.50 4.92 -43.02
CA ASN A 22 0.83 3.62 -42.86
C ASN A 22 -0.66 3.74 -43.17
N PRO A 23 -1.04 3.90 -44.44
CA PRO A 23 -2.44 4.07 -44.86
C PRO A 23 -3.25 2.76 -44.75
N GLN A 24 -2.60 1.65 -44.40
CA GLN A 24 -3.26 0.37 -44.21
C GLN A 24 -4.26 0.43 -43.06
N SER A 25 -5.41 -0.19 -43.27
CA SER A 25 -6.43 -0.37 -42.25
C SER A 25 -6.42 -1.81 -41.75
N VAL A 26 -6.64 -1.97 -40.44
CA VAL A 26 -6.80 -3.25 -39.77
C VAL A 26 -8.29 -3.46 -39.54
N THR A 27 -8.82 -4.57 -40.05
CA THR A 27 -10.22 -4.95 -39.85
C THR A 27 -10.34 -5.89 -38.66
N PHE A 28 -11.00 -5.44 -37.60
CA PHE A 28 -11.37 -6.25 -36.45
C PHE A 28 -12.73 -6.90 -36.70
N LYS A 29 -12.75 -8.23 -36.83
CA LYS A 29 -14.00 -9.01 -36.88
C LYS A 29 -14.42 -9.34 -35.45
N LEU A 30 -15.36 -8.57 -34.89
CA LEU A 30 -15.89 -8.81 -33.54
C LEU A 30 -16.95 -9.93 -33.54
N THR A 31 -17.69 -10.10 -34.63
CA THR A 31 -18.72 -11.15 -34.78
C THR A 31 -18.78 -11.58 -36.25
N LYS A 32 -19.47 -12.70 -36.56
CA LYS A 32 -19.67 -13.17 -37.94
C LYS A 32 -20.26 -12.10 -38.89
N THR A 33 -21.01 -11.13 -38.35
CA THR A 33 -21.65 -10.05 -39.10
C THR A 33 -21.07 -8.66 -38.83
N GLN A 34 -20.28 -8.45 -37.77
CA GLN A 34 -19.73 -7.14 -37.41
C GLN A 34 -18.22 -7.10 -37.58
N SER A 35 -17.78 -6.19 -38.45
CA SER A 35 -16.38 -5.90 -38.72
C SER A 35 -16.14 -4.39 -38.66
N TYR A 36 -15.10 -3.96 -37.96
CA TYR A 36 -14.68 -2.56 -37.89
C TYR A 36 -13.28 -2.40 -38.47
N SER A 37 -13.11 -1.54 -39.46
CA SER A 37 -11.80 -1.19 -40.00
C SER A 37 -11.30 0.10 -39.37
N LEU A 38 -10.10 0.05 -38.79
CA LEU A 38 -9.41 1.20 -38.21
C LEU A 38 -8.07 1.40 -38.91
N PRO A 39 -7.60 2.65 -39.08
CA PRO A 39 -6.23 2.90 -39.54
C PRO A 39 -5.23 2.22 -38.59
N MET A 40 -4.17 1.61 -39.12
CA MET A 40 -3.14 0.95 -38.33
C MET A 40 -2.53 1.89 -37.28
N ALA A 41 -2.36 3.17 -37.62
CA ALA A 41 -1.89 4.19 -36.69
C ALA A 41 -2.78 4.34 -35.46
N ALA A 42 -4.12 4.30 -35.63
CA ALA A 42 -5.05 4.38 -34.50
C ALA A 42 -4.93 3.16 -33.58
N VAL A 43 -4.74 1.96 -34.14
CA VAL A 43 -4.52 0.73 -33.38
C VAL A 43 -3.26 0.82 -32.54
N VAL A 44 -2.16 1.30 -33.12
CA VAL A 44 -0.88 1.49 -32.41
C VAL A 44 -1.02 2.45 -31.24
N VAL A 45 -1.70 3.59 -31.43
CA VAL A 45 -1.93 4.55 -30.34
C VAL A 45 -2.73 3.92 -29.20
N VAL A 46 -3.81 3.20 -29.52
CA VAL A 46 -4.62 2.53 -28.49
C VAL A 46 -3.79 1.51 -27.71
N LEU A 47 -2.96 0.71 -28.39
CA LEU A 47 -2.09 -0.28 -27.72
C LEU A 47 -1.07 0.38 -26.79
N VAL A 48 -0.43 1.47 -27.23
CA VAL A 48 0.51 2.23 -26.38
C VAL A 48 -0.22 2.81 -25.17
N MET A 49 -1.40 3.38 -25.35
CA MET A 49 -2.22 3.92 -24.27
C MET A 49 -2.63 2.84 -23.25
N VAL A 50 -3.04 1.66 -23.72
CA VAL A 50 -3.35 0.52 -22.84
C VAL A 50 -2.12 0.07 -22.06
N GLY A 51 -0.96 -0.05 -22.73
CA GLY A 51 0.30 -0.39 -22.07
C GLY A 51 0.70 0.62 -20.99
N PHE A 52 0.57 1.92 -21.28
CA PHE A 52 0.82 2.98 -20.32
C PHE A 52 -0.15 2.93 -19.13
N ALA A 53 -1.44 2.73 -19.38
CA ALA A 53 -2.44 2.58 -18.33
C ALA A 53 -2.14 1.37 -17.42
N ALA A 54 -1.77 0.22 -18.01
CA ALA A 54 -1.39 -0.97 -17.26
C ALA A 54 -0.15 -0.72 -16.37
N ALA A 55 0.87 -0.04 -16.90
CA ALA A 55 2.06 0.33 -16.14
C ALA A 55 1.72 1.22 -14.93
N MET A 56 0.84 2.21 -15.11
CA MET A 56 0.37 3.07 -14.00
C MET A 56 -0.36 2.25 -12.92
N VAL A 57 -1.22 1.32 -13.30
CA VAL A 57 -1.94 0.44 -12.35
C VAL A 57 -0.95 -0.42 -11.56
N ILE A 58 0.07 -0.98 -12.23
CA ILE A 58 1.10 -1.81 -11.58
C ILE A 58 1.90 -0.96 -10.58
N MET A 59 2.34 0.24 -10.97
CA MET A 59 3.08 1.15 -10.09
C MET A 59 2.24 1.57 -8.87
N ALA A 60 0.99 1.98 -9.08
CA ALA A 60 0.07 2.33 -8.00
C ALA A 60 -0.18 1.14 -7.06
N GLY A 61 -0.33 -0.08 -7.60
CA GLY A 61 -0.46 -1.30 -6.81
C GLY A 61 0.76 -1.61 -5.94
N GLY A 62 1.97 -1.31 -6.44
CA GLY A 62 3.22 -1.44 -5.68
C GLY A 62 3.29 -0.50 -4.48
N GLU A 63 2.91 0.75 -4.66
CA GLU A 63 2.88 1.76 -3.59
C GLU A 63 1.88 1.41 -2.49
N LEU A 64 0.68 0.93 -2.87
CA LEU A 64 -0.34 0.50 -1.92
C LEU A 64 0.14 -0.63 -1.02
N ARG A 65 0.87 -1.61 -1.57
CA ARG A 65 1.49 -2.69 -0.76
C ARG A 65 2.50 -2.13 0.25
N GLY A 66 3.31 -1.16 -0.16
CA GLY A 66 4.27 -0.49 0.71
C GLY A 66 3.61 0.25 1.88
N VAL A 67 2.52 0.98 1.60
CA VAL A 67 1.74 1.70 2.62
C VAL A 67 1.10 0.72 3.61
N LEU A 68 0.49 -0.37 3.12
CA LEU A 68 -0.12 -1.40 3.96
C LEU A 68 0.91 -2.09 4.87
N ARG A 69 2.11 -2.39 4.36
CA ARG A 69 3.19 -2.98 5.16
C ARG A 69 3.63 -2.03 6.26
N LYS A 70 3.91 -0.76 5.94
CA LYS A 70 4.29 0.28 6.91
C LYS A 70 3.20 0.48 7.97
N ALA A 71 1.93 0.45 7.59
CA ALA A 71 0.81 0.57 8.52
C ALA A 71 0.76 -0.60 9.50
N ARG A 72 0.98 -1.84 9.03
CA ARG A 72 1.06 -3.04 9.89
C ARG A 72 2.25 -2.98 10.84
N GLU A 73 3.43 -2.60 10.36
CA GLU A 73 4.63 -2.42 11.18
C GLU A 73 4.43 -1.34 12.24
N LYS A 74 3.82 -0.20 11.88
CA LYS A 74 3.51 0.88 12.82
C LYS A 74 2.55 0.42 13.91
N ARG A 75 1.54 -0.39 13.57
CA ARG A 75 0.62 -0.98 14.57
C ARG A 75 1.36 -1.92 15.52
N LYS A 76 2.19 -2.84 15.00
CA LYS A 76 3.01 -3.73 15.83
C LYS A 76 3.93 -2.97 16.79
N ARG A 77 4.63 -1.95 16.30
CA ARG A 77 5.48 -1.10 17.15
C ARG A 77 4.70 -0.42 18.27
N LYS A 78 3.53 0.15 17.96
CA LYS A 78 2.67 0.78 18.98
C LYS A 78 2.19 -0.22 20.03
N GLU A 79 1.87 -1.45 19.63
CA GLU A 79 1.49 -2.51 20.57
C GLU A 79 2.66 -2.90 21.48
N GLU A 80 3.87 -3.06 20.93
CA GLU A 80 5.08 -3.34 21.72
C GLU A 80 5.42 -2.20 22.69
N GLU A 81 5.36 -0.93 22.24
CA GLU A 81 5.57 0.25 23.09
C GLU A 81 4.57 0.28 24.25
N LYS A 82 3.29 -0.03 23.97
CA LYS A 82 2.25 -0.12 25.00
C LYS A 82 2.53 -1.23 26.02
N LYS A 83 2.98 -2.41 25.57
CA LYS A 83 3.40 -3.50 26.47
C LYS A 83 4.56 -3.06 27.38
N ARG A 84 5.61 -2.46 26.81
CA ARG A 84 6.76 -1.94 27.57
C ARG A 84 6.37 -0.81 28.53
N PHE A 85 5.43 0.04 28.14
CA PHE A 85 4.91 1.09 29.02
C PHE A 85 4.18 0.50 30.23
N LEU A 86 3.27 -0.45 30.01
CA LEU A 86 2.56 -1.12 31.10
C LEU A 86 3.54 -1.86 32.03
N PHE A 87 4.56 -2.52 31.48
CA PHE A 87 5.58 -3.18 32.28
C PHE A 87 6.36 -2.18 33.15
N ARG A 88 6.82 -1.06 32.58
CA ARG A 88 7.51 0.01 33.35
C ARG A 88 6.61 0.62 34.42
N ALA A 89 5.32 0.82 34.12
CA ALA A 89 4.37 1.31 35.11
C ALA A 89 4.19 0.32 36.27
N ALA A 90 4.09 -0.98 35.97
CA ALA A 90 4.01 -2.01 36.99
C ALA A 90 5.27 -2.07 37.87
N LEU A 91 6.46 -1.97 37.26
CA LEU A 91 7.72 -1.86 37.99
C LEU A 91 7.76 -0.63 38.91
N GLY A 92 7.25 0.52 38.44
CA GLY A 92 7.14 1.73 39.24
C GLY A 92 6.30 1.51 40.50
N TRP A 93 5.10 0.93 40.35
CA TRP A 93 4.24 0.63 41.51
C TRP A 93 4.86 -0.40 42.46
N TRP A 94 5.50 -1.43 41.90
CA TRP A 94 6.24 -2.41 42.70
C TRP A 94 7.33 -1.75 43.55
N ASN A 95 8.14 -0.86 42.95
CA ASN A 95 9.18 -0.13 43.65
C ASN A 95 8.63 0.80 44.75
N THR A 96 7.41 1.32 44.59
CA THR A 96 6.72 2.11 45.62
C THR A 96 6.05 1.25 46.71
N GLY A 97 6.07 -0.08 46.59
CA GLY A 97 5.44 -1.00 47.54
C GLY A 97 3.94 -1.24 47.31
N ASP A 98 3.29 -0.57 46.35
CA ASP A 98 1.87 -0.78 46.03
C ASP A 98 1.70 -2.03 45.13
N MET A 99 1.69 -3.18 45.79
CA MET A 99 1.56 -4.50 45.14
C MET A 99 0.21 -4.68 44.45
N ALA A 100 -0.86 -4.07 44.97
CA ALA A 100 -2.20 -4.19 44.40
C ALA A 100 -2.27 -3.52 43.02
N ARG A 101 -1.74 -2.29 42.90
CA ARG A 101 -1.67 -1.58 41.60
C ARG A 101 -0.70 -2.24 40.64
N ALA A 102 0.47 -2.67 41.11
CA ALA A 102 1.41 -3.41 40.28
C ALA A 102 0.76 -4.67 39.68
N ARG A 103 0.05 -5.45 40.50
CA ARG A 103 -0.68 -6.67 40.09
C ARG A 103 -1.78 -6.36 39.08
N ALA A 104 -2.56 -5.29 39.29
CA ALA A 104 -3.62 -4.89 38.36
C ALA A 104 -3.07 -4.52 36.97
N ILE A 105 -1.97 -3.77 36.91
CA ILE A 105 -1.31 -3.40 35.64
C ILE A 105 -0.69 -4.63 34.97
N LEU A 106 -0.08 -5.54 35.74
CA LEU A 106 0.46 -6.79 35.20
C LEU A 106 -0.61 -7.71 34.63
N LYS A 107 -1.79 -7.84 35.29
CA LYS A 107 -2.93 -8.58 34.71
C LYS A 107 -3.33 -8.00 33.36
N LYS A 108 -3.38 -6.67 33.24
CA LYS A 108 -3.67 -5.99 31.97
C LYS A 108 -2.61 -6.26 30.91
N LEU A 109 -1.33 -6.20 31.27
CA LEU A 109 -0.23 -6.55 30.36
C LEU A 109 -0.34 -7.99 29.86
N LEU A 110 -0.51 -8.95 30.77
CA LEU A 110 -0.57 -10.38 30.46
C LEU A 110 -1.86 -10.78 29.74
N SER A 111 -2.94 -10.00 29.88
CA SER A 111 -4.14 -10.16 29.04
C SER A 111 -3.90 -9.75 27.58
N MET A 112 -2.94 -8.85 27.32
CA MET A 112 -2.53 -8.46 25.96
C MET A 112 -1.44 -9.37 25.40
N ASP A 113 -0.58 -9.91 26.26
CA ASP A 113 0.49 -10.82 25.90
C ASP A 113 0.79 -11.79 27.04
N SER A 114 0.18 -12.97 26.97
CA SER A 114 0.29 -13.99 28.00
C SER A 114 1.69 -14.61 28.08
N LYS A 115 2.57 -14.35 27.11
CA LYS A 115 3.94 -14.89 27.03
C LYS A 115 5.02 -13.84 27.32
N PHE A 116 4.63 -12.65 27.77
CA PHE A 116 5.58 -11.58 28.09
C PHE A 116 6.40 -11.96 29.34
N LEU A 117 7.61 -12.49 29.11
CA LEU A 117 8.46 -13.16 30.10
C LEU A 117 8.71 -12.29 31.33
N GLU A 118 9.15 -11.05 31.15
CA GLU A 118 9.48 -10.15 32.25
C GLU A 118 8.25 -9.81 33.10
N GLY A 119 7.08 -9.73 32.46
CA GLY A 119 5.80 -9.52 33.13
C GLY A 119 5.37 -10.74 33.95
N LEU A 120 5.59 -11.95 33.44
CA LEU A 120 5.34 -13.19 34.19
C LEU A 120 6.25 -13.31 35.42
N ILE A 121 7.54 -12.98 35.26
CA ILE A 121 8.50 -12.99 36.36
C ILE A 121 8.06 -11.99 37.46
N LEU A 122 7.79 -10.74 37.08
CA LEU A 122 7.36 -9.73 38.04
C LEU A 122 6.03 -10.08 38.69
N MET A 123 5.11 -10.70 37.94
CA MET A 123 3.84 -11.17 38.49
C MET A 123 4.05 -12.24 39.57
N GLY A 124 5.00 -13.16 39.37
CA GLY A 124 5.36 -14.15 40.38
C GLY A 124 5.92 -13.53 41.66
N VAL A 125 6.68 -12.43 41.54
CA VAL A 125 7.21 -11.68 42.69
C VAL A 125 6.10 -10.96 43.44
N VAL A 126 5.23 -10.23 42.72
CA VAL A 126 4.13 -9.45 43.32
C VAL A 126 2.97 -10.34 43.81
N ALA A 127 2.94 -11.62 43.42
CA ALA A 127 1.96 -12.60 43.87
C ALA A 127 2.26 -13.21 45.25
N ARG A 128 3.51 -13.16 45.70
CA ARG A 128 3.92 -13.55 47.06
C ARG A 128 3.43 -12.53 48.09
#